data_AF-A0A9D6QHY1-F1
#
_entry.id   AF-A0A9D6QHY1-F1
#
_cell.length_a   1.000
_cell.length_b   1.000
_cell.length_c   1.000
_cell.angle_alpha   90.00
_cell.angle_beta   90.00
_cell.angle_gamma   90.00
#
_symmetry.space_group_name_H-M   'P 1'
#
loop_
_entity.id
_entity.type
_entity.pdbx_description
1 polymer ?
#
loop_
_entity_poly.entity_id
_entity_poly.type
_entity_poly.pdbx_seq_one_letter_code
_entity_poly.pdbx_strand_id
1 'polypeptide(L)'
;MKARFLYAVLAVALALFVSACGSKEKAEEQPAAPAATASAPVDPATAGSITGTVKLDGPAPKAQRIRMDAEPTCAKTHTTPVMSEEYVVGDKGGLGNVVVYVKDGLGNRTFDTPK
;
A
#
# COMPACT_ATOMS: atom_id res chain seq x y z
N MET A 1 48.27 -34.19 -8.36
CA MET A 1 47.59 -34.07 -7.05
C MET A 1 47.10 -32.64 -6.76
N LYS A 2 47.83 -31.60 -7.16
CA LYS A 2 47.44 -30.19 -6.96
C LYS A 2 46.12 -29.78 -7.67
N ALA A 3 45.89 -30.26 -8.90
CA ALA A 3 44.63 -29.99 -9.62
C ALA A 3 43.41 -30.68 -9.00
N ARG A 4 43.56 -31.93 -8.51
CA ARG A 4 42.50 -32.64 -7.77
C ARG A 4 42.16 -31.96 -6.45
N PHE A 5 43.17 -31.40 -5.79
CA PHE A 5 42.99 -30.61 -4.57
C PHE A 5 42.33 -29.25 -4.87
N LEU A 6 42.67 -28.60 -5.98
CA LEU A 6 42.02 -27.37 -6.45
C LEU A 6 40.56 -27.59 -6.83
N TYR A 7 40.21 -28.70 -7.50
CA TYR A 7 38.81 -29.03 -7.79
C TYR A 7 38.01 -29.42 -6.54
N ALA A 8 38.64 -30.08 -5.55
CA ALA A 8 38.00 -30.37 -4.27
C ALA A 8 37.73 -29.09 -3.46
N VAL A 9 38.66 -28.13 -3.46
CA VAL A 9 38.50 -26.82 -2.79
C VAL A 9 37.44 -25.98 -3.51
N LEU A 10 37.39 -26.01 -4.85
CA LEU A 10 36.37 -25.31 -5.64
C LEU A 10 34.97 -25.91 -5.42
N ALA A 11 34.85 -27.23 -5.30
CA ALA A 11 33.58 -27.92 -5.03
C ALA A 11 33.06 -27.67 -3.61
N VAL A 12 33.96 -27.58 -2.61
CA VAL A 12 33.59 -27.22 -1.23
C VAL A 12 33.20 -25.74 -1.11
N ALA A 13 33.90 -24.85 -1.83
CA ALA A 13 33.54 -23.43 -1.89
C ALA A 13 32.18 -23.19 -2.57
N LEU A 14 31.86 -23.96 -3.62
CA LEU A 14 30.57 -23.89 -4.30
C LEU A 14 29.44 -24.48 -3.43
N ALA A 15 29.70 -25.52 -2.64
CA ALA A 15 28.73 -26.08 -1.70
C ALA A 15 28.43 -25.14 -0.50
N LEU A 16 29.43 -24.35 -0.05
CA LEU A 16 29.25 -23.36 1.02
C LEU A 16 28.44 -22.13 0.56
N PHE A 17 28.42 -21.80 -0.73
CA PHE A 17 27.61 -20.69 -1.27
C PHE A 17 26.12 -21.03 -1.41
N VAL A 18 25.74 -22.30 -1.54
CA VAL A 18 24.32 -22.72 -1.68
C VAL A 18 23.59 -22.78 -0.32
N SER A 19 24.33 -22.84 0.80
CA SER A 19 23.74 -22.78 2.15
C SER A 19 23.47 -21.35 2.65
N ALA A 20 23.83 -20.31 1.88
CA ALA A 20 23.63 -18.91 2.24
C ALA A 20 22.38 -18.26 1.61
N CYS A 21 21.59 -19.03 0.84
CA CYS A 21 20.25 -18.65 0.39
C CYS A 21 19.15 -19.41 1.17
N GLY A 22 19.47 -19.78 2.42
CA GLY A 22 18.48 -20.15 3.41
C GLY A 22 18.34 -18.99 4.38
N SER A 23 17.56 -17.96 4.01
CA SER A 23 17.02 -17.00 4.95
C SER A 23 16.15 -17.77 5.95
N LYS A 24 16.78 -18.36 6.97
CA LYS A 24 16.17 -18.50 8.28
C LYS A 24 15.98 -17.08 8.77
N GLU A 25 14.87 -16.50 8.34
CA GLU A 25 14.19 -15.45 9.06
C GLU A 25 14.17 -15.93 10.51
N LYS A 26 14.99 -15.28 11.33
CA LYS A 26 14.80 -15.28 12.76
C LYS A 26 13.37 -14.76 12.86
N ALA A 27 12.43 -15.66 13.09
CA ALA A 27 11.14 -15.30 13.62
C ALA A 27 11.49 -14.57 14.92
N GLU A 28 11.64 -13.25 14.81
CA GLU A 28 11.29 -12.37 15.90
C GLU A 28 9.90 -12.82 16.28
N GLU A 29 9.85 -13.39 17.47
CA GLU A 29 8.65 -13.48 18.26
C GLU A 29 8.12 -12.06 18.34
N GLN A 30 7.29 -11.71 17.37
CA GLN A 30 6.37 -10.59 17.46
C GLN A 30 5.64 -10.84 18.77
N PRO A 31 5.75 -9.95 19.77
CA PRO A 31 4.95 -10.06 20.98
C PRO A 31 3.54 -10.34 20.53
N ALA A 32 2.99 -11.48 20.93
CA ALA A 32 1.68 -11.93 20.50
C ALA A 32 0.74 -10.73 20.60
N ALA A 33 0.29 -10.24 19.45
CA ALA A 33 -0.72 -9.19 19.44
C ALA A 33 -1.89 -9.75 20.28
N PRO A 34 -2.43 -8.98 21.23
CA PRO A 34 -3.59 -9.42 22.00
C PRO A 34 -4.61 -9.99 21.02
N ALA A 35 -5.09 -11.21 21.27
CA ALA A 35 -6.02 -11.90 20.39
C ALA A 35 -7.15 -10.92 20.02
N ALA A 36 -7.20 -10.57 18.74
CA ALA A 36 -8.12 -9.56 18.27
C ALA A 36 -9.54 -10.13 18.38
N THR A 37 -10.40 -9.46 19.14
CA THR A 37 -11.79 -9.87 19.27
C THR A 37 -12.45 -9.81 17.89
N ALA A 38 -13.21 -10.84 17.54
CA ALA A 38 -13.91 -10.93 16.25
C ALA A 38 -14.75 -9.67 15.98
N SER A 39 -14.73 -9.23 14.72
CA SER A 39 -15.48 -8.08 14.18
C SER A 39 -16.96 -8.24 14.52
N ALA A 40 -17.40 -7.61 15.60
CA ALA A 40 -18.82 -7.44 15.88
C ALA A 40 -19.29 -6.21 15.11
N PRO A 41 -20.49 -6.24 14.50
CA PRO A 41 -21.03 -5.09 13.78
C PRO A 41 -21.08 -3.87 14.69
N VAL A 42 -20.64 -2.72 14.16
CA VAL A 42 -20.62 -1.44 14.89
C VAL A 42 -22.07 -1.01 15.18
N ASP A 43 -22.41 -0.79 16.45
CA ASP A 43 -23.69 -0.21 16.84
C ASP A 43 -23.69 1.31 16.57
N PRO A 44 -24.51 1.81 15.62
CA PRO A 44 -24.55 3.24 15.30
C PRO A 44 -24.91 4.13 16.48
N ALA A 45 -25.67 3.63 17.46
CA ALA A 45 -26.08 4.41 18.64
C ALA A 45 -24.92 4.73 19.60
N THR A 46 -23.82 3.96 19.51
CA THR A 46 -22.62 4.15 20.34
C THR A 46 -21.41 4.64 19.54
N ALA A 47 -21.56 4.81 18.23
CA ALA A 47 -20.49 5.24 17.36
C ALA A 47 -20.19 6.74 17.54
N GLY A 48 -18.89 7.08 17.57
CA GLY A 48 -18.43 8.47 17.48
C GLY A 48 -18.48 8.99 16.05
N SER A 49 -18.61 10.30 15.88
CA SER A 49 -18.51 10.97 14.58
C SER A 49 -17.21 11.77 14.48
N ILE A 50 -16.62 11.77 13.28
CA ILE A 50 -15.47 12.61 12.94
C ILE A 50 -15.93 13.58 11.86
N THR A 51 -15.78 14.87 12.12
CA THR A 51 -16.15 15.95 11.19
C THR A 51 -14.95 16.86 10.98
N GLY A 52 -14.70 17.26 9.74
CA GLY A 52 -13.62 18.18 9.41
C GLY A 52 -13.56 18.48 7.93
N THR A 53 -12.59 19.32 7.54
CA THR A 53 -12.30 19.63 6.14
C THR A 53 -10.83 19.30 5.87
N VAL A 54 -10.60 18.47 4.87
CA VAL A 54 -9.24 18.16 4.39
C VAL A 54 -8.87 19.17 3.32
N LYS A 55 -7.72 19.81 3.48
CA LYS A 55 -7.21 20.85 2.56
C LYS A 55 -5.86 20.43 2.01
N LEU A 56 -5.61 20.83 0.77
CA LEU A 56 -4.28 20.79 0.19
C LEU A 56 -3.50 22.01 0.67
N ASP A 57 -2.31 21.76 1.21
CA ASP A 57 -1.38 22.83 1.57
C ASP A 57 -0.64 23.33 0.33
N GLY A 58 -0.73 24.64 0.08
CA GLY A 58 -0.10 25.28 -1.07
C GLY A 58 -0.96 25.24 -2.36
N PRO A 59 -0.37 25.63 -3.50
CA PRO A 59 -1.09 25.67 -4.78
C PRO A 59 -1.37 24.26 -5.31
N ALA A 60 -2.55 24.07 -5.89
CA ALA A 60 -2.91 22.82 -6.56
C ALA A 60 -2.00 22.56 -7.79
N PRO A 61 -1.43 21.35 -7.93
CA PRO A 61 -0.75 20.94 -9.14
C PRO A 61 -1.68 21.05 -10.36
N LYS A 62 -1.12 21.41 -11.52
CA LYS A 62 -1.91 21.41 -12.77
C LYS A 62 -2.27 19.98 -13.17
N ALA A 63 -3.56 19.75 -13.40
CA ALA A 63 -4.06 18.47 -13.90
C ALA A 63 -3.37 18.11 -15.23
N GLN A 64 -2.84 16.89 -15.28
CA GLN A 64 -2.19 16.34 -16.47
C GLN A 64 -3.21 15.69 -17.39
N ARG A 65 -3.01 15.76 -18.71
CA ARG A 65 -3.86 15.03 -19.66
C ARG A 65 -3.61 13.52 -19.55
N ILE A 66 -4.67 12.72 -19.48
CA ILE A 66 -4.59 11.26 -19.55
C ILE A 66 -4.39 10.82 -21.01
N ARG A 67 -3.43 9.93 -21.24
CA ARG A 67 -3.14 9.35 -22.56
C ARG A 67 -4.08 8.18 -22.84
N MET A 68 -5.13 8.45 -23.60
CA MET A 68 -6.14 7.47 -24.02
C MET A 68 -5.88 6.89 -25.42
N ASP A 69 -4.83 7.35 -26.10
CA ASP A 69 -4.49 6.97 -27.48
C ASP A 69 -3.84 5.58 -27.61
N ALA A 70 -3.53 4.93 -26.49
CA ALA A 70 -3.04 3.56 -26.47
C ALA A 70 -4.12 2.53 -26.86
N GLU A 71 -5.40 2.86 -26.70
CA GLU A 71 -6.51 1.97 -27.06
C GLU A 71 -7.51 2.70 -27.98
N PRO A 72 -7.79 2.17 -29.20
CA PRO A 72 -8.60 2.87 -30.20
C PRO A 72 -10.02 3.19 -29.76
N THR A 73 -10.64 2.35 -28.94
CA THR A 73 -12.01 2.56 -28.45
C THR A 73 -12.06 3.71 -27.45
N CYS A 74 -11.09 3.80 -26.54
CA CYS A 74 -10.96 4.87 -25.57
C CYS A 74 -10.72 6.22 -26.26
N ALA A 75 -9.85 6.25 -27.27
CA ALA A 75 -9.63 7.44 -28.10
C ALA A 75 -10.90 7.89 -28.86
N LYS A 76 -11.75 6.96 -29.30
CA LYS A 76 -13.02 7.28 -29.98
C LYS A 76 -14.11 7.76 -29.03
N THR A 77 -14.18 7.18 -27.84
CA THR A 77 -15.19 7.53 -26.82
C THR A 77 -14.95 8.92 -26.22
N HIS A 78 -13.69 9.37 -26.17
CA HIS A 78 -13.33 10.67 -25.60
C HIS A 78 -12.83 11.64 -26.67
N THR A 79 -13.76 12.39 -27.26
CA THR A 79 -13.48 13.40 -28.29
C THR A 79 -12.82 14.68 -27.74
N THR A 80 -12.82 14.88 -26.43
CA THR A 80 -12.15 15.98 -25.74
C THR A 80 -11.05 15.46 -24.80
N PRO A 81 -10.00 16.25 -24.52
CA PRO A 81 -8.95 15.82 -23.59
C PRO A 81 -9.52 15.50 -22.20
N VAL A 82 -9.30 14.27 -21.74
CA VAL A 82 -9.58 13.86 -20.35
C VAL A 82 -8.39 14.25 -19.48
N MET A 83 -8.67 14.94 -18.38
CA MET A 83 -7.66 15.39 -17.42
C MET A 83 -7.62 14.46 -16.20
N SER A 84 -6.46 14.38 -15.57
CA SER A 84 -6.23 13.60 -14.35
C SER A 84 -6.97 14.23 -13.17
N GLU A 85 -7.60 13.38 -12.37
CA GLU A 85 -8.24 13.72 -11.09
C GLU A 85 -7.37 13.35 -9.88
N GLU A 86 -6.05 13.22 -10.08
CA GLU A 86 -5.11 12.92 -9.00
C GLU A 86 -5.21 13.91 -7.83
N TYR A 87 -5.48 15.18 -8.13
CA TYR A 87 -5.81 16.21 -7.14
C TYR A 87 -7.12 16.89 -7.52
N VAL A 88 -8.23 16.46 -6.90
CA VAL A 88 -9.51 17.16 -7.03
C VAL A 88 -9.58 18.24 -5.97
N VAL A 89 -9.19 19.46 -6.33
CA VAL A 89 -9.14 20.60 -5.41
C VAL A 89 -10.26 21.57 -5.72
N GLY A 90 -11.16 21.77 -4.76
CA GLY A 90 -12.24 22.75 -4.82
C GLY A 90 -11.81 24.14 -4.35
N ASP A 91 -12.79 25.04 -4.26
CA ASP A 91 -12.57 26.40 -3.78
C ASP A 91 -11.91 26.39 -2.39
N LYS A 92 -10.99 27.32 -2.17
CA LYS A 92 -10.25 27.48 -0.89
C LYS A 92 -9.39 26.26 -0.52
N GLY A 93 -9.05 25.40 -1.48
CA GLY A 93 -8.09 24.31 -1.31
C GLY A 93 -8.66 23.01 -0.73
N GLY A 94 -9.98 22.87 -0.63
CA GLY A 94 -10.60 21.64 -0.14
C GLY A 94 -10.36 20.46 -1.09
N LEU A 95 -10.06 19.28 -0.55
CA LEU A 95 -9.88 18.06 -1.33
C LEU A 95 -11.18 17.26 -1.47
N GLY A 96 -11.49 16.83 -2.69
CA GLY A 96 -12.50 15.82 -3.00
C GLY A 96 -11.93 14.40 -2.96
N ASN A 97 -12.82 13.40 -2.99
CA ASN A 97 -12.47 11.96 -3.06
C ASN A 97 -11.52 11.48 -1.95
N VAL A 98 -11.67 12.01 -0.73
CA VAL A 98 -10.78 11.70 0.40
C VAL A 98 -11.24 10.45 1.16
N VAL A 99 -10.30 9.54 1.42
CA VAL A 99 -10.47 8.40 2.33
C VAL A 99 -9.73 8.68 3.63
N VAL A 100 -10.42 8.53 4.77
CA VAL A 100 -9.84 8.73 6.10
C VAL A 100 -9.64 7.36 6.76
N TYR A 101 -8.42 7.10 7.23
CA TYR A 101 -8.07 5.86 7.95
C TYR A 101 -7.70 6.17 9.40
N VAL A 102 -8.41 5.55 10.34
CA VAL A 102 -8.12 5.64 11.78
C VAL A 102 -7.30 4.40 12.17
N LYS A 103 -6.01 4.61 12.45
CA LYS A 103 -5.06 3.51 12.67
C LYS A 103 -4.92 3.04 14.12
N ASP A 104 -5.27 3.88 15.09
CA ASP A 104 -5.02 3.62 16.51
C ASP A 104 -6.08 4.34 17.37
N GLY A 105 -6.13 4.01 18.67
CA GLY A 105 -7.10 4.53 19.64
C GLY A 105 -8.41 3.73 19.69
N LEU A 106 -8.48 2.58 19.03
CA LEU A 106 -9.69 1.75 18.90
C LEU A 106 -9.65 0.46 19.76
N GLY A 107 -8.61 0.30 20.58
CA GLY A 107 -8.42 -0.87 21.44
C GLY A 107 -8.11 -2.14 20.65
N ASN A 108 -8.64 -3.28 21.09
CA ASN A 108 -8.44 -4.60 20.49
C ASN A 108 -9.58 -5.01 19.51
N ARG A 109 -10.20 -4.01 18.87
CA ARG A 109 -11.27 -4.21 17.88
C ARG A 109 -10.72 -4.50 16.50
N THR A 110 -11.43 -5.35 15.77
CA THR A 110 -11.23 -5.58 14.33
C THR A 110 -12.42 -5.02 13.56
N PHE A 111 -12.16 -4.50 12.36
CA PHE A 111 -13.17 -3.91 11.50
C PHE A 111 -13.08 -4.55 10.12
N ASP A 112 -14.24 -4.79 9.51
CA ASP A 112 -14.31 -5.28 8.15
C ASP A 112 -13.80 -4.22 7.17
N THR A 113 -13.28 -4.66 6.02
CA THR A 113 -12.89 -3.75 4.95
C THR A 113 -14.12 -2.92 4.49
N PRO A 114 -13.99 -1.58 4.37
CA PRO A 114 -15.04 -0.75 3.79
C PRO A 114 -15.48 -1.28 2.41
N LYS A 115 -16.80 -1.35 2.18
CA LYS A 115 -17.39 -1.80 0.91
C LYS A 115 -17.60 -0.64 -0.06
#